data_AF-A0A3A4PRZ3-F1
#
_entry.id   AF-A0A3A4PRZ3-F1
#
_cell.length_a   1.000
_cell.length_b   1.000
_cell.length_c   1.000
_cell.angle_alpha   90.00
_cell.angle_beta   90.00
_cell.angle_gamma   90.00
#
_symmetry.space_group_name_H-M   'P 1'
#
loop_
_entity.id
_entity.type
_entity.pdbx_description
1 polymer ?
#
loop_
_entity_poly.entity_id
_entity_poly.type
_entity_poly.pdbx_seq_one_letter_code
_entity_poly.pdbx_strand_id
1 'polypeptide(L)' 'MSSYESEKLRDVYIKNGFVGQNQKDDAHHVAIATIADTDLIVSWNFKHLVHIEKIRGFNAVNIREGYKTVDIRSPEEVI' A
#
# COMPACT_ATOMS: atom_id res chain seq x y z
N MET A 1 18.81 3.28 -5.11
CA MET A 1 18.45 3.33 -3.68
C MET A 1 16.96 3.12 -3.47
N SER A 2 16.05 3.74 -4.23
CA SER A 2 14.60 3.60 -3.99
C SER A 2 14.01 2.20 -4.23
N SER A 3 14.52 1.41 -5.19
CA SER A 3 13.92 0.09 -5.50
C SER A 3 14.11 -0.95 -4.39
N TYR A 4 15.26 -0.93 -3.70
CA TYR A 4 15.52 -1.87 -2.62
C TYR A 4 14.65 -1.58 -1.38
N GLU A 5 14.42 -0.30 -1.10
CA GLU A 5 13.57 0.14 0.01
C GLU A 5 12.11 -0.24 -0.24
N SER A 6 11.61 -0.07 -1.47
CA SER A 6 10.23 -0.46 -1.82
C SER A 6 10.03 -1.97 -1.78
N GLU A 7 11.02 -2.75 -2.21
CA GLU A 7 11.00 -4.21 -2.09
C GLU A 7 10.98 -4.67 -0.62
N LYS A 8 11.80 -4.03 0.23
CA LYS A 8 11.82 -4.33 1.66
C LYS A 8 10.48 -4.02 2.32
N LEU A 9 9.93 -2.83 2.08
CA LEU A 9 8.64 -2.43 2.65
C LEU A 9 7.49 -3.32 2.16
N ARG A 10 7.48 -3.68 0.87
CA ARG A 10 6.57 -4.69 0.30
C ARG A 10 6.65 -6.02 1.07
N ASP A 11 7.85 -6.51 1.34
CA ASP A 11 8.04 -7.78 2.04
C ASP A 11 7.57 -7.70 3.49
N VAL A 12 7.69 -6.53 4.13
CA VAL A 12 7.08 -6.28 5.44
C VAL A 12 5.55 -6.36 5.37
N TYR A 13 4.90 -5.77 4.36
CA TYR A 13 3.45 -5.90 4.19
C TYR A 13 2.99 -7.36 4.08
N ILE A 14 3.68 -8.14 3.23
CA ILE A 14 3.36 -9.57 3.01
C ILE A 14 3.57 -10.38 4.30
N LYS A 15 4.67 -10.13 5.02
CA LYS A 15 4.99 -10.84 6.27
C LYS A 15 3.98 -10.59 7.38
N ASN A 16 3.34 -9.42 7.42
CA ASN A 16 2.32 -9.11 8.43
C ASN A 16 0.96 -9.77 8.13
N GLY A 17 0.79 -10.47 7.01
CA GLY A 17 -0.40 -11.29 6.72
C GLY A 17 -1.65 -10.53 6.27
N PHE A 18 -1.63 -9.19 6.26
CA PHE A 18 -2.74 -8.35 5.76
C PHE A 18 -2.91 -8.43 4.24
N VAL A 19 -1.88 -8.88 3.54
CA VAL A 19 -1.81 -8.95 2.08
C VAL A 19 -1.35 -10.34 1.70
N GLY A 20 -2.23 -11.12 1.07
CA GLY A 20 -1.90 -12.47 0.62
C GLY A 20 -0.81 -12.44 -0.45
N GLN A 21 -0.05 -13.53 -0.60
CA GLN A 21 1.05 -13.61 -1.58
C GLN A 21 0.63 -13.29 -3.02
N ASN A 22 -0.65 -13.52 -3.36
CA ASN A 22 -1.23 -13.20 -4.67
C ASN A 22 -1.38 -11.69 -4.94
N GLN A 23 -1.08 -10.83 -3.97
CA GLN A 23 -1.20 -9.37 -4.05
C GLN A 23 0.17 -8.68 -3.92
N LYS A 24 1.24 -9.38 -4.29
CA LYS A 24 2.61 -8.86 -4.23
C LYS A 24 2.79 -7.58 -5.05
N ASP A 25 2.15 -7.50 -6.21
CA ASP A 25 2.25 -6.33 -7.09
C ASP A 25 1.51 -5.12 -6.50
N ASP A 26 0.30 -5.33 -5.96
CA ASP A 26 -0.45 -4.31 -5.22
C ASP A 26 0.34 -3.81 -4.01
N ALA A 27 0.94 -4.71 -3.23
CA ALA A 27 1.80 -4.36 -2.10
C ALA A 27 3.03 -3.56 -2.53
N HIS A 28 3.64 -3.91 -3.67
CA HIS A 28 4.80 -3.17 -4.19
C HIS A 28 4.38 -1.78 -4.65
N HIS A 29 3.23 -1.65 -5.31
CA HIS A 29 2.72 -0.35 -5.75
C HIS A 29 2.49 0.59 -4.56
N VAL A 30 1.87 0.10 -3.49
CA VAL A 30 1.69 0.87 -2.25
C VAL A 30 3.04 1.22 -1.60
N ALA A 31 4.01 0.30 -1.59
CA ALA A 31 5.33 0.56 -1.05
C ALA A 31 6.05 1.70 -1.81
N ILE A 32 5.97 1.68 -3.15
CA ILE A 32 6.54 2.73 -4.00
C ILE A 32 5.88 4.07 -3.69
N ALA A 33 4.55 4.13 -3.65
CA ALA A 33 3.81 5.36 -3.34
C ALA A 33 4.14 5.89 -1.93
N THR A 34 4.28 4.98 -0.95
CA THR A 34 4.65 5.33 0.42
C THR A 34 6.04 5.96 0.49
N ILE A 35 7.03 5.36 -0.18
CA ILE A 35 8.41 5.88 -0.21
C ILE A 35 8.51 7.18 -1.01
N ALA A 36 7.67 7.32 -2.03
CA ALA A 36 7.56 8.54 -2.81
C ALA A 36 6.82 9.67 -2.06
N ASP A 37 6.37 9.45 -0.82
CA ASP A 37 5.63 10.42 -0.01
C ASP A 37 4.32 10.88 -0.70
N THR A 38 3.69 10.00 -1.47
CA THR A 38 2.44 10.29 -2.19
C THR A 38 1.26 10.44 -1.25
N ASP A 39 0.45 11.49 -1.43
CA ASP A 39 -0.72 11.75 -0.59
C ASP A 39 -1.91 10.80 -0.89
N LEU A 40 -2.14 10.48 -2.17
CA LEU A 40 -3.32 9.74 -2.63
C LEU A 40 -2.99 8.77 -3.79
N ILE A 41 -3.48 7.54 -3.69
CA ILE A 41 -3.59 6.58 -4.79
C ILE A 41 -5.05 6.49 -5.21
N VAL A 42 -5.32 6.73 -6.50
CA VAL A 42 -6.63 6.46 -7.10
C VAL A 42 -6.52 5.17 -7.92
N SER A 43 -7.34 4.17 -7.60
CA SER A 43 -7.28 2.85 -8.25
C SER A 43 -8.65 2.29 -8.57
N TRP A 44 -8.80 1.77 -9.79
CA TRP A 44 -9.98 1.00 -10.22
C TRP A 44 -9.95 -0.46 -9.72
N ASN A 45 -8.88 -0.89 -9.05
CA ASN A 45 -8.71 -2.28 -8.58
C ASN A 45 -9.50 -2.56 -7.28
N PHE A 46 -10.83 -2.48 -7.37
CA PHE A 46 -11.76 -2.65 -6.25
C PHE A 46 -11.72 -4.02 -5.57
N LYS A 47 -11.42 -5.09 -6.32
CA LYS A 47 -11.39 -6.45 -5.76
C LYS A 47 -10.14 -6.73 -4.92
N HIS A 48 -9.04 -5.99 -5.11
CA HIS A 48 -7.76 -6.35 -4.50
C HIS A 48 -7.05 -5.23 -3.72
N LEU A 49 -7.16 -3.95 -4.07
CA LEU A 49 -6.47 -2.87 -3.37
C LEU A 49 -7.37 -2.09 -2.39
N VAL A 50 -8.62 -1.83 -2.80
CA VAL A 50 -9.53 -0.89 -2.10
C VAL A 50 -10.29 -1.53 -0.93
N HIS A 51 -10.01 -2.80 -0.61
CA HIS A 51 -10.61 -3.42 0.58
C HIS A 51 -10.12 -2.69 1.84
N ILE A 52 -11.03 -2.09 2.61
CA ILE A 52 -10.70 -1.20 3.72
C ILE A 52 -9.73 -1.82 4.74
N GLU A 53 -9.83 -3.13 4.96
CA GLU A 53 -8.93 -3.87 5.85
C GLU A 53 -7.48 -3.88 5.35
N LYS A 54 -7.28 -3.94 4.03
CA LYS A 54 -5.94 -3.89 3.42
C LYS A 54 -5.35 -2.50 3.50
N ILE A 55 -6.14 -1.47 3.19
CA ILE A 55 -5.72 -0.07 3.33
C ILE A 55 -5.27 0.20 4.77
N ARG A 56 -6.06 -0.27 5.76
CA ARG A 56 -5.70 -0.20 7.18
C ARG A 56 -4.42 -0.98 7.49
N GLY A 57 -4.27 -2.18 6.95
CA GLY A 57 -3.08 -3.01 7.12
C GLY A 57 -1.80 -2.35 6.57
N PHE A 58 -1.86 -1.81 5.35
CA PHE A 58 -0.77 -1.03 4.76
C PHE A 58 -0.40 0.16 5.64
N ASN A 59 -1.38 0.99 5.98
CA ASN A 59 -1.15 2.20 6.78
C ASN A 59 -0.65 1.89 8.20
N ALA A 60 -1.11 0.80 8.81
CA ALA A 60 -0.59 0.35 10.10
C ALA A 60 0.89 -0.04 10.02
N VAL A 61 1.31 -0.73 8.96
CA VAL A 61 2.73 -1.03 8.72
C VAL A 61 3.50 0.26 8.44
N ASN A 62 2.99 1.15 7.60
CA ASN A 62 3.66 2.43 7.29
C ASN A 62 3.99 3.20 8.56
N ILE A 63 2.99 3.43 9.42
CA ILE A 63 3.17 4.13 10.70
C ILE A 63 4.23 3.43 11.56
N ARG A 64 4.18 2.09 11.66
CA ARG A 64 5.13 1.31 12.46
C ARG A 64 6.56 1.43 11.95
N GLU A 65 6.74 1.46 10.64
CA GLU A 65 8.06 1.57 10.00
C GLU A 65 8.52 3.04 9.81
N GLY A 66 7.71 4.02 10.27
CA GLY A 66 8.05 5.44 10.28
C GLY A 66 7.67 6.22 9.02
N TYR A 67 6.87 5.63 8.13
CA TYR A 67 6.36 6.28 6.92
C TYR A 67 5.00 6.95 7.15
N LYS A 68 4.66 7.89 6.27
CA LYS A 68 3.32 8.48 6.23
C LYS A 68 2.28 7.46 5.75
N THR A 69 1.04 7.69 6.15
CA THR A 69 -0.10 6.97 5.58
C THR A 69 -0.38 7.47 4.17
N VAL A 70 -0.85 6.56 3.31
CA VAL A 70 -1.29 6.88 1.96
C VAL A 70 -2.81 6.74 1.92
N ASP A 71 -3.52 7.75 1.39
CA ASP A 71 -4.95 7.61 1.11
C ASP A 71 -5.11 6.75 -0.15
N ILE A 72 -6.02 5.80 -0.12
CA ILE A 72 -6.25 4.88 -1.25
C ILE A 72 -7.75 4.89 -1.52
N ARG A 73 -8.13 5.44 -2.66
CA ARG A 73 -9.53 5.67 -3.02
C ARG A 73 -9.87 5.07 -4.37
N SER A 74 -11.15 4.78 -4.53
CA SER A 74 -11.70 4.57 -5.85
C SER A 74 -11.94 5.90 -6.57
N PRO A 75 -11.93 5.89 -7.91
CA PRO A 75 -12.30 7.04 -8.73
C PRO A 75 -13.67 7.63 -8.41
N GLU A 76 -14.64 6.78 -8.05
CA GLU A 76 -15.99 7.21 -7.68
C GLU A 76 -16.02 8.00 -6.36
N GLU A 77 -15.04 7.83 -5.47
CA GLU A 77 -14.95 8.56 -4.21
C GLU A 77 -14.30 9.95 -4.36
N VAL A 78 -13.73 10.27 -5.52
CA VAL A 78 -12.95 11.50 -5.76
C VAL A 78 -13.51 12.38 -6.88
N ILE A 79 -14.63 11.98 -7.52
CA ILE A 79 -15.31 12.72 -8.61
C ILE A 79 -16.64 13.29 -8.11
#